data_AF-A0A6N8W368-F1
#
_entry.id   AF-A0A6N8W368-F1
#
_cell.length_a   1.000
_cell.length_b   1.000
_cell.length_c   1.000
_cell.angle_alpha   90.00
_cell.angle_beta   90.00
_cell.angle_gamma   90.00
#
_symmetry.space_group_name_H-M   'P 1'
#
loop_
_entity.id
_entity.type
_entity.pdbx_description
1 polymer ?
#
loop_
_entity_poly.entity_id
_entity_poly.type
_entity_poly.pdbx_seq_one_letter_code
_entity_poly.pdbx_strand_id
1 'polypeptide(L)' 'PDYDARIRAMVTWVTDTCVDVVRFAHHHGGGAAAFTDSPLQQVLRDILVASQHIFVADVAYERTGAFRLGREAKGGF' A
#
# COMPACT_ATOMS: atom_id res chain seq x y z
N PRO A 1 9.90 -18.79 -3.61
CA PRO A 1 9.73 -18.47 -2.18
C PRO A 1 10.26 -17.08 -1.79
N ASP A 2 11.57 -16.81 -1.91
CA ASP A 2 12.14 -15.48 -1.61
C ASP A 2 11.63 -14.39 -2.59
N TYR A 3 11.64 -14.70 -3.89
CA TYR A 3 11.14 -13.78 -4.92
C TYR A 3 9.67 -13.37 -4.68
N ASP A 4 8.81 -14.32 -4.32
CA ASP A 4 7.39 -14.07 -4.05
C ASP A 4 7.20 -13.14 -2.84
N ALA A 5 7.98 -13.35 -1.77
CA ALA A 5 7.98 -12.49 -0.60
C ALA A 5 8.43 -11.06 -0.95
N ARG A 6 9.52 -10.94 -1.72
CA ARG A 6 10.05 -9.66 -2.19
C ARG A 6 9.05 -8.89 -3.07
N ILE A 7 8.34 -9.57 -3.97
CA ILE A 7 7.28 -8.94 -4.75
C ILE A 7 6.20 -8.40 -3.81
N ARG A 8 5.75 -9.20 -2.84
CA ARG A 8 4.68 -8.77 -1.95
C ARG A 8 5.08 -7.57 -1.09
N ALA A 9 6.33 -7.53 -0.61
CA ALA A 9 6.88 -6.35 0.06
C ALA A 9 6.97 -5.13 -0.88
N MET A 10 7.37 -5.33 -2.14
CA MET A 10 7.38 -4.26 -3.13
C MET A 10 5.98 -3.69 -3.37
N VAL A 11 4.98 -4.55 -3.56
CA VAL A 11 3.60 -4.11 -3.79
C VAL A 11 3.06 -3.36 -2.57
N THR A 12 3.37 -3.82 -1.35
CA THR A 12 3.04 -3.11 -0.11
C THR A 12 3.61 -1.69 -0.11
N TRP A 13 4.92 -1.57 -0.41
CA TRP A 13 5.59 -0.27 -0.48
C TRP A 13 5.02 0.64 -1.56
N VAL A 14 4.69 0.09 -2.73
CA VAL A 14 4.03 0.84 -3.82
C VAL A 14 2.67 1.35 -3.35
N THR A 15 1.87 0.52 -2.68
CA THR A 15 0.55 0.94 -2.18
C THR A 15 0.67 2.05 -1.14
N ASP A 16 1.58 1.94 -0.17
CA ASP A 16 1.84 2.98 0.83
C ASP A 16 2.26 4.30 0.16
N THR A 17 3.17 4.21 -0.80
CA THR A 17 3.64 5.37 -1.58
C THR A 17 2.49 6.01 -2.36
N CYS A 18 1.61 5.21 -2.97
CA CYS A 18 0.42 5.71 -3.67
C CYS A 18 -0.53 6.42 -2.70
N VAL A 19 -0.74 5.90 -1.49
CA VAL A 19 -1.56 6.58 -0.47
C VAL A 19 -1.00 7.97 -0.18
N ASP A 20 0.31 8.10 0.00
CA ASP A 20 0.94 9.40 0.27
C ASP A 20 0.82 10.38 -0.90
N VAL A 21 1.09 9.91 -2.13
CA VAL A 21 0.97 10.72 -3.35
C VAL A 21 -0.46 11.21 -3.56
N VAL A 22 -1.45 10.33 -3.39
CA VAL A 22 -2.86 10.68 -3.57
C VAL A 22 -3.35 11.62 -2.48
N ARG A 23 -2.93 11.42 -1.22
CA ARG A 23 -3.22 12.36 -0.12
C ARG A 23 -2.63 13.74 -0.40
N PHE A 24 -1.39 13.79 -0.87
CA PHE A 24 -0.74 15.04 -1.26
C PHE A 24 -1.52 15.76 -2.36
N ALA A 25 -1.88 15.04 -3.43
CA ALA A 25 -2.65 15.60 -4.54
C ALA A 25 -4.04 16.09 -4.10
N HIS A 26 -4.75 15.31 -3.30
CA HIS A 26 -6.06 15.69 -2.77
C HIS A 26 -5.99 16.92 -1.86
N HIS A 27 -4.97 16.99 -0.99
CA HIS A 27 -4.77 18.15 -0.10
C HIS A 27 -4.51 19.44 -0.89
N HIS A 28 -3.67 19.37 -1.92
CA HIS A 28 -3.30 20.53 -2.73
C HIS A 28 -4.27 20.83 -3.89
N GLY A 29 -5.22 19.94 -4.19
CA GLY A 29 -6.28 20.18 -5.18
C GLY A 29 -7.32 21.23 -4.76
N GLY A 30 -7.24 21.73 -3.52
CA GLY A 30 -8.13 22.77 -3.00
C GLY A 30 -9.57 22.29 -2.80
N GLY A 31 -10.51 23.22 -2.60
CA GLY A 31 -11.90 22.89 -2.28
C GLY A 31 -12.60 22.03 -3.35
N ALA A 32 -12.23 22.18 -4.62
CA ALA A 32 -12.78 21.37 -5.71
C ALA A 32 -12.45 19.89 -5.58
N ALA A 33 -11.31 19.56 -4.94
CA ALA A 33 -10.93 18.17 -4.72
C ALA A 33 -11.88 17.43 -3.77
N ALA A 34 -12.70 18.13 -2.97
CA ALA A 34 -13.63 17.51 -2.02
C ALA A 34 -14.97 17.09 -2.64
N PHE A 35 -15.29 17.54 -3.86
CA PHE A 35 -16.54 17.15 -4.51
C PHE A 35 -16.55 15.65 -4.84
N THR A 36 -17.70 14.99 -4.71
CA THR A 36 -17.82 13.53 -4.91
C THR A 36 -17.54 13.09 -6.35
N ASP A 37 -17.71 13.99 -7.31
CA ASP A 37 -17.42 13.80 -8.74
C ASP A 37 -15.98 14.22 -9.13
N SER A 38 -15.21 14.76 -8.18
CA SER A 38 -13.79 15.06 -8.39
C SER A 38 -13.00 13.75 -8.57
N PRO A 39 -12.18 13.64 -9.63
CA PRO A 39 -11.28 12.51 -9.80
C PRO A 39 -10.30 12.33 -8.62
N LEU A 40 -9.88 13.42 -7.97
CA LEU A 40 -9.00 13.35 -6.79
C LEU A 40 -9.70 12.71 -5.60
N GLN A 41 -10.98 12.99 -5.41
CA GLN A 41 -11.80 12.41 -4.34
C GLN A 41 -12.04 10.91 -4.57
N GLN A 42 -12.33 10.54 -5.82
CA GLN A 42 -12.52 9.14 -6.20
C GLN A 42 -11.23 8.33 -5.98
N VAL A 43 -10.10 8.78 -6.52
CA VAL A 43 -8.82 8.07 -6.38
C VAL A 43 -8.40 7.96 -4.91
N LEU A 44 -8.65 8.98 -4.08
CA LEU A 44 -8.40 8.91 -2.64
C LEU A 44 -9.22 7.82 -1.96
N ARG A 45 -10.51 7.70 -2.26
CA ARG A 45 -11.34 6.62 -1.69
C ARG A 45 -10.87 5.24 -2.16
N ASP A 46 -10.56 5.11 -3.45
CA ASP A 46 -10.16 3.85 -4.04
C ASP A 46 -8.83 3.34 -3.45
N ILE A 47 -7.82 4.20 -3.33
CA ILE A 47 -6.51 3.81 -2.78
C ILE A 47 -6.59 3.47 -1.29
N LEU A 48 -7.43 4.18 -0.52
CA LEU A 48 -7.61 3.89 0.91
C LEU A 48 -8.28 2.53 1.14
N VAL A 49 -9.18 2.09 0.24
CA VAL A 49 -9.74 0.74 0.30
C VAL A 49 -8.70 -0.30 -0.13
N ALA A 50 -7.97 -0.03 -1.22
CA ALA A 50 -6.92 -0.94 -1.69
C ALA A 50 -5.83 -1.16 -0.63
N SER A 51 -5.48 -0.13 0.15
CA SER A 51 -4.48 -0.22 1.23
C SER A 51 -4.91 -1.09 2.41
N GLN A 52 -6.19 -1.44 2.53
CA GLN A 52 -6.67 -2.36 3.58
C GLN A 52 -6.57 -3.83 3.17
N HIS A 53 -6.21 -4.12 1.92
CA HIS A 53 -6.20 -5.50 1.44
C HIS A 53 -5.05 -6.28 2.10
N ILE A 54 -5.34 -7.46 2.66
CA ILE A 54 -4.35 -8.29 3.37
C ILE A 54 -3.10 -8.62 2.54
N PHE A 55 -3.19 -8.57 1.21
CA PHE A 55 -2.04 -8.74 0.32
C PHE A 55 -0.96 -7.68 0.54
N VAL A 56 -1.32 -6.46 0.93
CA VAL A 56 -0.44 -5.29 1.14
C VAL A 56 -0.33 -4.89 2.61
N ALA A 57 -0.25 -5.89 3.50
CA ALA A 57 -0.05 -5.68 4.92
C ALA A 57 1.44 -5.77 5.31
N ASP A 58 1.81 -5.15 6.44
CA ASP A 58 3.18 -5.09 6.96
C ASP A 58 3.88 -6.46 7.09
N VAL A 59 3.10 -7.53 7.29
CA VAL A 59 3.59 -8.92 7.31
C VAL A 59 4.39 -9.28 6.05
N ALA A 60 4.15 -8.61 4.91
CA ALA A 60 4.92 -8.78 3.70
C ALA A 60 6.40 -8.35 3.87
N TYR A 61 6.64 -7.26 4.59
CA TYR A 61 8.00 -6.81 4.92
C TYR A 61 8.67 -7.78 5.87
N GLU A 62 7.96 -8.25 6.90
CA GLU A 62 8.49 -9.21 7.88
C GLU A 62 8.91 -10.52 7.21
N ARG A 63 8.08 -11.05 6.30
CA ARG A 63 8.40 -12.26 5.53
C ARG A 63 9.65 -12.07 4.68
N THR A 64 9.75 -10.94 3.98
CA THR A 64 10.95 -10.63 3.18
C THR A 64 12.19 -10.50 4.06
N GLY A 65 12.07 -9.88 5.24
CA GLY A 65 13.14 -9.79 6.23
C GLY A 65 13.57 -11.16 6.77
N ALA A 66 12.63 -12.06 7.04
CA ALA A 66 12.91 -13.42 7.49
C ALA A 66 13.75 -14.18 6.46
N PHE A 67 13.36 -14.14 5.17
CA PHE A 67 14.14 -14.77 4.10
C PHE A 67 15.56 -14.17 3.99
N ARG A 68 15.72 -12.85 4.08
CA ARG A 68 17.04 -12.19 4.06
C ARG A 68 17.93 -12.59 5.24
N LEU A 69 17.35 -12.96 6.37
CA LEU A 69 18.05 -13.41 7.57
C LEU A 69 18.25 -14.93 7.63
N GLY A 70 17.88 -15.67 6.58
CA GLY A 70 17.94 -17.14 6.56
C GLY A 70 16.98 -17.80 7.56
N ARG A 71 15.90 -17.12 7.95
CA ARG A 71 14.87 -17.62 8.86
C ARG A 71 13.65 -18.09 8.09
N GLU A 72 12.93 -19.06 8.64
CA GLU A 72 11.60 -19.39 8.11
C GLU A 72 10.64 -18.22 8.33
N ALA A 73 9.92 -17.86 7.27
CA ALA A 73 8.86 -16.87 7.33
C ALA A 73 7.72 -17.38 8.21
N LYS A 74 7.45 -16.70 9.33
CA LYS A 74 6.31 -17.06 10.18
C LYS A 74 5.01 -16.92 9.38
N GLY A 75 4.15 -17.94 9.48
CA GLY A 75 2.79 -17.90 8.96
C GLY A 75 1.93 -16.98 9.82
N GLY A 76 1.76 -15.74 9.38
CA GLY A 76 0.77 -14.80 9.92
C GLY A 76 -0.19 -14.37 8.83
N PHE A 77 -1.47 -14.29 9.20
CA PHE A 77 -2.48 -13.47 8.51
C PHE A 77 -2.32 -12.04 9.03
#